data_AF-A0A3M8B7W5-F1
#
_entry.id   AF-A0A3M8B7W5-F1
#
_cell.length_a   1.000
_cell.length_b   1.000
_cell.length_c   1.000
_cell.angle_alpha   90.00
_cell.angle_beta   90.00
_cell.angle_gamma   90.00
#
_symmetry.space_group_name_H-M   'P 1'
#
loop_
_entity.id
_entity.type
_entity.pdbx_description
1 polymer ?
#
loop_
_entity_poly.entity_id
_entity_poly.type
_entity_poly.pdbx_seq_one_letter_code
_entity_poly.pdbx_strand_id
1 'polypeptide(L)'
;MNTKEFEQRKRNLSQYFRNREKWKENDEGELVYYKGKRNLKELKFILQLVFGDELEIISEDYYMNFENQVIGGSITGKIFVDADFNGAYQGTRGSDVYIRFTLIETAYFCDQSSSLDGLQ
;
A
#
# COMPACT_ATOMS: atom_id res chain seq x y z
N MET A 1 1.04 16.60 -4.31
CA MET A 1 0.85 16.30 -2.87
C MET A 1 2.15 16.57 -2.12
N ASN A 2 2.14 17.27 -0.98
CA ASN A 2 3.38 17.51 -0.24
C ASN A 2 3.82 16.31 0.62
N THR A 3 5.07 16.33 1.09
CA THR A 3 5.66 15.19 1.81
C THR A 3 4.90 14.88 3.10
N LYS A 4 4.53 15.90 3.88
CA LYS A 4 3.77 15.71 5.13
C LYS A 4 2.41 15.06 4.89
N GLU A 5 1.68 15.49 3.87
CA GLU A 5 0.39 14.93 3.51
C GLU A 5 0.52 13.49 3.01
N PHE A 6 1.51 13.21 2.18
CA PHE A 6 1.80 11.87 1.68
C PHE A 6 2.04 10.87 2.81
N GLU A 7 2.94 11.21 3.75
CA GLU A 7 3.22 10.35 4.90
C GLU A 7 2.01 10.20 5.84
N GLN A 8 1.20 11.26 6.00
CA GLN A 8 -0.03 11.18 6.79
C GLN A 8 -1.06 10.23 6.15
N ARG A 9 -1.26 10.30 4.83
CA ARG A 9 -2.18 9.41 4.09
C ARG A 9 -1.71 7.95 4.17
N LYS A 10 -0.41 7.68 3.99
CA LYS A 10 0.19 6.34 4.21
C LYS A 10 -0.04 5.83 5.63
N ARG A 11 0.16 6.68 6.64
CA ARG A 11 -0.07 6.31 8.04
C ARG A 11 -1.52 5.96 8.31
N ASN A 12 -2.46 6.76 7.81
CA ASN A 12 -3.90 6.49 7.95
C ASN A 12 -4.29 5.17 7.29
N LEU A 13 -3.75 4.90 6.09
CA LEU A 13 -3.95 3.63 5.38
C LEU A 13 -3.43 2.43 6.17
N SER A 14 -2.22 2.55 6.72
CA SER A 14 -1.63 1.52 7.58
C SER A 14 -2.47 1.26 8.84
N GLN A 15 -2.96 2.31 9.49
CA GLN A 15 -3.87 2.17 10.63
C GLN A 15 -5.20 1.51 10.24
N TYR A 16 -5.76 1.87 9.09
CA TYR A 16 -7.01 1.30 8.59
C TYR A 16 -6.89 -0.21 8.40
N PHE A 17 -5.81 -0.69 7.76
CA PHE A 17 -5.63 -2.13 7.52
C PHE A 17 -5.07 -2.89 8.71
N ARG A 18 -4.39 -2.24 9.66
CA ARG A 18 -3.90 -2.87 10.91
C ARG A 18 -4.89 -2.81 12.07
N ASN A 19 -6.10 -2.26 11.87
CA ASN A 19 -7.14 -2.30 12.89
C ASN A 19 -7.58 -3.74 13.13
N ARG A 20 -7.18 -4.30 14.28
CA ARG A 20 -7.46 -5.69 14.70
C ARG A 20 -8.94 -6.08 14.67
N GLU A 21 -9.87 -5.15 14.86
CA GLU A 21 -11.31 -5.45 14.82
C GLU A 21 -11.78 -5.97 13.46
N LYS A 22 -11.00 -5.71 12.40
CA LYS A 22 -11.28 -6.21 11.05
C LYS A 22 -10.74 -7.61 10.79
N TRP A 23 -9.85 -8.08 11.65
CA TRP A 23 -9.15 -9.35 11.52
C TRP A 23 -9.88 -10.40 12.35
N LYS A 24 -10.00 -11.60 11.81
CA LYS A 24 -10.63 -12.72 12.52
C LYS A 24 -9.57 -13.75 12.86
N GLU A 25 -9.66 -14.31 14.05
CA GLU A 25 -8.84 -15.44 14.41
C GLU A 25 -9.26 -16.67 13.58
N ASN A 26 -8.29 -17.36 12.97
CA ASN A 26 -8.52 -18.64 12.31
C ASN A 26 -8.44 -19.80 13.32
N ASP A 27 -8.63 -21.04 12.85
CA ASP A 27 -8.59 -22.24 13.70
C ASP A 27 -7.20 -22.51 14.32
N GLU A 28 -6.16 -21.81 13.85
CA GLU A 28 -4.77 -21.91 14.33
C GLU A 28 -4.41 -20.78 15.31
N GLY A 29 -5.35 -19.90 15.65
CA GLY A 29 -5.11 -18.78 16.57
C GLY A 29 -4.48 -17.55 15.90
N GLU A 30 -4.37 -17.52 14.57
CA GLU A 30 -3.76 -16.43 13.82
C GLU A 30 -4.82 -15.39 13.40
N LEU A 31 -4.44 -14.11 13.49
CA LEU A 31 -5.28 -13.03 12.97
C LEU A 31 -5.20 -13.02 11.44
N VAL A 32 -6.33 -13.28 10.80
CA VAL A 32 -6.47 -13.37 9.35
C VAL A 32 -7.43 -12.30 8.83
N TYR A 33 -6.99 -11.59 7.80
CA TYR A 33 -7.73 -10.65 6.98
C TYR A 33 -7.81 -11.19 5.54
N TYR A 34 -8.48 -12.32 5.37
CA TYR A 34 -8.57 -13.01 4.11
C TYR A 34 -9.98 -12.95 3.52
N LYS A 35 -10.12 -12.32 2.35
CA LYS A 35 -11.33 -12.32 1.52
C LYS A 35 -11.06 -12.89 0.12
N GLY A 36 -10.01 -13.69 -0.05
CA GLY A 36 -9.60 -14.22 -1.35
C GLY A 36 -9.22 -13.14 -2.35
N LYS A 37 -9.61 -13.34 -3.62
CA LYS A 37 -9.40 -12.37 -4.71
C LYS A 37 -10.01 -10.97 -4.43
N ARG A 38 -10.88 -10.84 -3.42
CA ARG A 38 -11.45 -9.54 -3.02
C ARG A 38 -10.46 -8.66 -2.28
N ASN A 39 -9.38 -9.19 -1.68
CA ASN A 39 -8.37 -8.38 -1.01
C ASN A 39 -7.74 -7.35 -1.97
N LEU A 40 -7.35 -7.79 -3.17
CA LEU A 40 -6.76 -6.89 -4.17
C LEU A 40 -7.77 -5.82 -4.63
N LYS A 41 -9.05 -6.20 -4.82
CA LYS A 41 -10.11 -5.24 -5.19
C LYS A 41 -10.38 -4.22 -4.09
N GLU A 42 -10.41 -4.65 -2.83
CA GLU A 42 -10.56 -3.78 -1.68
C GLU A 42 -9.35 -2.86 -1.53
N LEU A 43 -8.14 -3.39 -1.65
CA LEU A 43 -6.92 -2.59 -1.65
C LEU A 43 -6.97 -1.50 -2.73
N LYS A 44 -7.29 -1.86 -3.97
CA LYS A 44 -7.45 -0.92 -5.08
C LYS A 44 -8.47 0.16 -4.79
N PHE A 45 -9.65 -0.24 -4.30
CA PHE A 45 -10.73 0.69 -3.96
C PHE A 45 -10.30 1.67 -2.85
N ILE A 46 -9.68 1.18 -1.77
CA ILE A 46 -9.22 2.04 -0.68
C ILE A 46 -8.10 2.98 -1.16
N LEU A 47 -7.17 2.49 -1.99
CA LEU A 47 -6.12 3.34 -2.57
C LEU A 47 -6.71 4.45 -3.44
N GLN A 48 -7.73 4.16 -4.25
CA GLN A 48 -8.46 5.18 -5.02
C GLN A 48 -9.17 6.19 -4.11
N LEU A 49 -9.70 5.77 -2.95
CA LEU A 49 -10.29 6.70 -2.00
C LEU A 49 -9.25 7.59 -1.30
N VAL A 50 -8.05 7.05 -1.01
CA VAL A 50 -7.01 7.77 -0.24
C VAL A 50 -6.16 8.67 -1.14
N PHE A 51 -5.81 8.22 -2.34
CA PHE A 51 -4.91 8.92 -3.25
C PHE A 51 -5.60 9.45 -4.50
N GLY A 52 -6.77 8.93 -4.86
CA GLY A 52 -7.50 9.38 -6.05
C GLY A 52 -6.66 9.32 -7.32
N ASP A 53 -6.73 10.39 -8.11
CA ASP A 53 -6.01 10.54 -9.37
C ASP A 53 -4.51 10.82 -9.18
N GLU A 54 -4.04 11.04 -7.94
CA GLU A 54 -2.63 11.31 -7.64
C GLU A 54 -1.77 10.03 -7.67
N LEU A 55 -2.41 8.85 -7.58
CA LEU A 55 -1.75 7.54 -7.67
C LEU A 55 -1.93 6.94 -9.06
N GLU A 56 -0.84 6.89 -9.82
CA GLU A 56 -0.77 6.14 -11.07
C GLU A 56 -0.46 4.67 -10.76
N ILE A 57 -1.41 3.76 -11.03
CA ILE A 57 -1.20 2.32 -10.85
C ILE A 57 -0.36 1.77 -12.00
N ILE A 58 0.77 1.13 -11.66
CA ILE A 58 1.73 0.53 -12.60
C ILE A 58 1.51 -0.97 -12.74
N SER A 59 1.36 -1.69 -11.62
CA SER A 59 1.15 -3.13 -11.62
C SER A 59 0.22 -3.59 -10.50
N GLU A 60 -0.42 -4.73 -10.73
CA GLU A 60 -1.21 -5.45 -9.74
C GLU A 60 -0.78 -6.91 -9.76
N ASP A 61 -0.48 -7.46 -8.60
CA ASP A 61 0.06 -8.81 -8.46
C ASP A 61 -0.70 -9.59 -7.38
N TYR A 62 -0.87 -10.88 -7.58
CA TYR A 62 -1.46 -11.78 -6.58
C TYR A 62 -0.35 -12.52 -5.83
N TYR A 63 -0.50 -12.62 -4.51
CA TYR A 63 0.33 -13.51 -3.70
C TYR A 63 -0.34 -14.87 -3.60
N MET A 64 0.44 -15.92 -3.82
CA MET A 64 -0.01 -17.32 -3.78
C MET A 64 0.72 -18.06 -2.66
N ASN A 65 0.03 -18.94 -1.94
CA ASN A 65 0.69 -19.89 -1.04
C ASN A 65 1.22 -21.12 -1.79
N PHE A 66 1.86 -22.05 -1.07
CA PHE A 66 2.42 -23.29 -1.63
C PHE A 66 1.36 -24.23 -2.25
N GLU A 67 0.09 -24.04 -1.92
CA GLU A 67 -1.04 -24.80 -2.46
C GLU A 67 -1.67 -24.13 -3.70
N ASN A 68 -1.03 -23.09 -4.25
CA ASN A 68 -1.56 -22.26 -5.34
C ASN A 68 -2.90 -21.58 -5.02
N GLN A 69 -3.14 -21.25 -3.76
CA GLN A 69 -4.27 -20.44 -3.35
C GLN A 69 -3.83 -18.98 -3.25
N VAL A 70 -4.66 -18.08 -3.79
CA VAL A 70 -4.44 -16.62 -3.64
C VAL A 70 -4.57 -16.29 -2.17
N ILE A 71 -3.52 -15.77 -1.53
CA ILE A 71 -3.54 -15.34 -0.12
C ILE A 71 -3.48 -13.81 0.02
N GLY A 72 -3.39 -13.08 -1.07
CA GLY A 72 -3.31 -11.63 -1.05
C GLY A 72 -3.00 -11.01 -2.39
N GLY A 73 -2.59 -9.75 -2.35
CA GLY A 73 -2.11 -9.05 -3.52
C GLY A 73 -1.34 -7.78 -3.20
N SER A 74 -0.64 -7.28 -4.19
CA SER A 74 0.02 -5.98 -4.14
C SER A 74 -0.38 -5.10 -5.30
N ILE A 75 -0.32 -3.79 -5.07
CA ILE A 75 -0.48 -2.75 -6.09
C ILE A 75 0.76 -1.88 -6.04
N THR A 76 1.49 -1.85 -7.15
CA THR A 76 2.61 -0.93 -7.34
C THR A 76 2.11 0.30 -8.08
N GLY A 77 2.45 1.48 -7.58
CA GLY A 77 2.11 2.73 -8.25
C GLY A 77 3.15 3.83 -8.05
N LYS A 78 2.92 4.94 -8.73
CA LYS A 78 3.75 6.14 -8.73
C LYS A 78 2.92 7.33 -8.26
N ILE A 79 3.48 8.13 -7.36
CA ILE A 79 2.90 9.37 -6.85
C ILE A 79 3.97 10.46 -6.94
N PHE A 80 3.59 11.62 -7.49
CA PHE A 80 4.44 12.81 -7.43
C PHE A 80 4.33 13.47 -6.05
N VAL A 81 5.45 13.57 -5.33
CA VAL A 81 5.52 14.19 -4.02
C VAL A 81 6.27 15.53 -4.12
N ASP A 82 5.54 16.61 -3.87
CA ASP A 82 6.07 17.97 -3.79
C ASP A 82 7.04 18.10 -2.62
N ALA A 83 8.08 18.90 -2.85
CA ALA A 83 9.02 19.28 -1.82
C ALA A 83 8.37 20.18 -0.76
N ASP A 84 8.51 19.81 0.51
CA ASP A 84 8.15 20.70 1.62
C ASP A 84 9.27 21.73 1.86
N PHE A 85 8.88 22.96 2.23
CA PHE A 85 9.78 24.05 2.63
C PHE A 85 10.71 23.69 3.81
N ASN A 86 10.37 22.63 4.58
CA ASN A 86 11.12 22.06 5.71
C ASN A 86 11.25 20.52 5.64
N GLY A 87 11.15 19.91 4.44
CA GLY A 87 11.17 18.45 4.26
C GLY A 87 12.39 17.90 3.51
N ALA A 88 12.41 16.58 3.27
CA ALA A 88 13.52 15.84 2.64
C ALA A 88 13.92 16.31 1.21
N TYR A 89 13.15 17.23 0.64
CA TYR A 89 13.31 17.75 -0.71
C TYR A 89 13.45 19.29 -0.76
N GLN A 90 13.73 19.95 0.37
CA GLN A 90 13.88 21.40 0.48
C GLN A 90 14.79 21.95 -0.64
N GLY A 91 14.25 22.84 -1.48
CA GLY A 91 14.97 23.44 -2.61
C GLY A 91 14.84 22.72 -3.96
N THR A 92 14.04 21.65 -4.05
CA THR A 92 13.72 20.95 -5.31
C THR A 92 12.25 21.15 -5.71
N ARG A 93 11.88 20.74 -6.93
CA ARG A 93 10.48 20.78 -7.40
C ARG A 93 9.60 19.65 -6.84
N GLY A 94 10.16 18.70 -6.08
CA GLY A 94 9.52 17.42 -5.77
C GLY A 94 10.08 16.28 -6.63
N SER A 95 9.63 15.05 -6.39
CA SER A 95 10.05 13.85 -7.12
C SER A 95 8.91 12.85 -7.23
N ASP A 96 8.94 12.04 -8.29
CA ASP A 96 8.19 10.80 -8.35
C ASP A 96 8.70 9.85 -7.26
N VAL A 97 7.76 9.25 -6.54
CA VAL A 97 7.99 8.19 -5.56
C VAL A 97 7.21 6.97 -6.02
N TYR A 98 7.88 5.83 -6.05
CA TYR A 98 7.26 4.55 -6.32
C TYR A 98 6.91 3.87 -5.00
N ILE A 99 5.72 3.31 -4.92
CA ILE A 99 5.21 2.65 -3.72
C ILE A 99 4.54 1.33 -4.10
N ARG A 100 4.85 0.28 -3.33
CA ARG A 100 4.14 -1.00 -3.38
C ARG A 100 3.30 -1.14 -2.12
N PHE A 101 2.00 -1.24 -2.29
CA PHE A 101 1.06 -1.55 -1.22
C PHE A 101 0.78 -3.04 -1.24
N THR A 102 1.01 -3.74 -0.14
CA THR A 102 0.81 -5.19 -0.04
C THR A 102 -0.20 -5.52 1.05
N LEU A 103 -1.21 -6.28 0.67
CA LEU A 103 -2.24 -6.79 1.57
C LEU A 103 -2.36 -8.30 1.39
N ILE A 104 -1.86 -9.03 2.37
CA ILE A 104 -1.90 -10.49 2.46
C ILE A 104 -2.77 -10.93 3.64
N GLU A 105 -3.08 -12.22 3.70
CA GLU A 105 -3.96 -12.81 4.70
C GLU A 105 -3.57 -12.48 6.13
N THR A 106 -2.28 -12.34 6.44
CA THR A 106 -1.76 -12.11 7.80
C THR A 106 -1.19 -10.70 8.02
N ALA A 107 -1.05 -9.87 6.97
CA ALA A 107 -0.41 -8.58 7.12
C ALA A 107 -0.79 -7.53 6.06
N TYR A 108 -0.61 -6.27 6.46
CA TYR A 108 -0.52 -5.12 5.56
C TYR A 108 0.80 -4.38 5.78
N PHE A 109 1.47 -4.08 4.67
CA PHE A 109 2.70 -3.28 4.64
C PHE A 109 2.82 -2.51 3.32
N CYS A 110 3.72 -1.53 3.32
CA CYS A 110 4.03 -0.75 2.13
C CYS A 110 5.52 -0.46 2.06
N ASP A 111 6.08 -0.65 0.88
CA ASP A 111 7.48 -0.36 0.56
C ASP A 111 7.55 0.82 -0.40
N GLN A 112 8.53 1.70 -0.24
CA GLN A 112 8.68 2.87 -1.11
C GLN A 112 10.12 3.04 -1.57
N SER A 113 10.29 3.56 -2.78
CA SER A 113 11.59 3.86 -3.35
C SER A 113 11.52 5.03 -4.34
N SER A 114 12.67 5.64 -4.62
CA SER A 114 12.82 6.64 -5.68
C SER A 114 12.86 6.03 -7.08
N SER A 115 12.97 4.70 -7.21
CA SER A 115 12.91 3.98 -8.48
C SER A 115 12.10 2.69 -8.36
N LEU A 116 11.57 2.20 -9.49
CA LEU A 116 10.90 0.89 -9.55
C LEU A 116 11.84 -0.26 -9.18
N ASP A 117 13.11 -0.20 -9.61
CA ASP A 117 14.10 -1.23 -9.31
C ASP A 117 14.38 -1.32 -7.81
N GLY A 118 14.31 -0.22 -7.08
CA GLY A 118 14.48 -0.22 -5.63
C GLY A 118 13.26 -0.74 -4.86
N LEU A 119 12.19 -1.18 -5.55
CA LEU A 119 11.06 -1.92 -4.95
C LEU A 119 11.17 -3.44 -5.16
N GLN A 120 12.21 -3.95 -5.85
CA GLN A 120 12.37 -5.38 -6.12
C GLN A 120 12.84 -6.16 -4.88
#